data_AF-A0A6F8YDH4-F1
#
_entry.id   AF-A0A6F8YDH4-F1
#
_cell.length_a   1.000
_cell.length_b   1.000
_cell.length_c   1.000
_cell.angle_alpha   90.00
_cell.angle_beta   90.00
_cell.angle_gamma   90.00
#
_symmetry.space_group_name_H-M   'P 1'
#
loop_
_entity.id
_entity.type
_entity.pdbx_description
1 polymer ?
#
loop_
_entity_poly.entity_id
_entity_poly.type
_entity_poly.pdbx_seq_one_letter_code
_entity_poly.pdbx_strand_id
1 'polypeptide(L)'
;MVIRRVLAPRIDFGELRRELELPEAFPPAAQREADEAASRTALPATDRTDIPFVTIDPPTSRDLDQAMWIGRRAGGYRVHYAIADVAAYVRPGGELEAETWRRGQTVYLPDSKVPLHPVALSEGAVSLLPDQERAAVVWTIDLDSSGDTTSVHLERARVRSRAKLDYAGVQADADAGRLPEPIAALPGLGALLVERGFDRGAINLPLPEQDIEPDGTGWRLVLRAPHPVEEFNAQISLLTGMAAARVMLDGGIGLLRTMPAPREQSIAKLRAAATALDVAWPDGAPVGRVVAGVDPAQPRAAAFLDHAAELMRGAGYTAFDGKVPDDPGHGAVAAPYAHVTAPLRRLADRYATEVCLALFGGEPVPDWAGVALPRLPEVMSGTDRVASTAERAAVDLTEAVLLAGRVGEEFDAAVLDLDDRPKRVPGGMIALDEPPVRARCEGDLPLGERIRARLVAADPGQRRILFTHAG
;
A
#
# COMPACT_ATOMS: atom_id res chain seq x y z
N MET A 1 0.29 -33.52 -38.62
CA MET A 1 1.51 -32.77 -38.28
C MET A 1 1.10 -31.31 -38.13
N VAL A 2 1.07 -30.80 -36.89
CA VAL A 2 0.64 -29.42 -36.61
C VAL A 2 1.92 -28.58 -36.48
N ILE A 3 2.10 -27.60 -37.37
CA ILE A 3 3.36 -26.86 -37.53
C ILE A 3 3.34 -25.48 -36.84
N ARG A 4 2.18 -24.98 -36.39
CA ARG A 4 2.07 -23.95 -35.35
C ARG A 4 0.60 -23.74 -34.98
N ARG A 5 0.30 -23.67 -33.70
CA ARG A 5 -0.87 -23.00 -33.16
C ARG A 5 -0.33 -21.90 -32.26
N VAL A 6 -0.50 -20.64 -32.66
CA VAL A 6 -0.30 -19.51 -31.75
C VAL A 6 -1.64 -18.79 -31.73
N LEU A 7 -2.37 -19.02 -30.64
CA LEU A 7 -3.50 -18.22 -30.23
C LEU A 7 -2.93 -17.31 -29.14
N ALA A 8 -2.82 -16.01 -29.38
CA ALA A 8 -2.42 -15.06 -28.34
C ALA A 8 -3.42 -13.91 -28.28
N PRO A 9 -4.42 -14.02 -27.39
CA PRO A 9 -4.93 -12.85 -26.68
C PRO A 9 -5.00 -13.05 -25.15
N ARG A 10 -4.14 -13.88 -24.55
CA ARG A 10 -4.07 -14.06 -23.08
C ARG A 10 -2.67 -13.76 -22.58
N ILE A 11 -2.54 -12.80 -21.66
CA ILE A 11 -1.32 -12.57 -20.90
C ILE A 11 -1.14 -13.76 -19.95
N ASP A 12 0.03 -14.40 -19.96
CA ASP A 12 0.39 -15.46 -19.02
C ASP A 12 1.35 -14.92 -17.97
N PHE A 13 0.83 -14.56 -16.80
CA PHE A 13 1.65 -14.14 -15.66
C PHE A 13 2.38 -15.32 -14.98
N GLY A 14 2.16 -16.57 -15.43
CA GLY A 14 2.85 -17.76 -14.94
C GLY A 14 4.34 -17.80 -15.31
N GLU A 15 4.72 -17.26 -16.46
CA GLU A 15 6.13 -17.05 -16.81
C GLU A 15 6.80 -16.06 -15.86
N LEU A 16 6.13 -14.95 -15.56
CA LEU A 16 6.61 -13.94 -14.63
C LEU A 16 6.80 -14.51 -13.22
N ARG A 17 5.83 -15.31 -12.73
CA ARG A 17 5.95 -16.00 -11.43
C ARG A 17 7.19 -16.90 -11.37
N ARG A 18 7.45 -17.67 -12.43
CA ARG A 18 8.60 -18.57 -12.50
C ARG A 18 9.93 -17.82 -12.57
N GLU A 19 10.00 -16.73 -13.35
CA GLU A 19 11.20 -15.88 -13.44
C GLU A 19 11.56 -15.25 -12.09
N LEU A 20 10.55 -14.83 -11.33
CA LEU A 20 10.71 -14.24 -10.01
C LEU A 20 10.80 -15.27 -8.87
N GLU A 21 10.82 -16.55 -9.21
CA GLU A 21 10.89 -17.68 -8.26
C GLU A 21 9.81 -17.59 -7.17
N LEU A 22 8.61 -17.11 -7.53
CA LEU A 22 7.52 -16.94 -6.56
C LEU A 22 6.97 -18.31 -6.14
N PRO A 23 6.82 -18.57 -4.82
CA PRO A 23 6.44 -19.89 -4.34
C PRO A 23 4.96 -20.20 -4.62
N GLU A 24 4.71 -21.16 -5.51
CA GLU A 24 3.36 -21.53 -5.95
C GLU A 24 2.53 -22.23 -4.86
N ALA A 25 3.17 -23.01 -3.99
CA ALA A 25 2.49 -23.79 -2.95
C ALA A 25 3.22 -23.70 -1.62
N PHE A 26 2.50 -23.93 -0.53
CA PHE A 26 3.10 -24.08 0.79
C PHE A 26 3.71 -25.48 0.92
N PRO A 27 4.88 -25.61 1.57
CA PRO A 27 5.41 -26.91 1.95
C PRO A 27 4.36 -27.71 2.75
N PRO A 28 4.22 -29.03 2.52
CA PRO A 28 3.17 -29.83 3.16
C PRO A 28 3.15 -29.74 4.70
N ALA A 29 4.31 -29.54 5.33
CA ALA A 29 4.39 -29.38 6.78
C ALA A 29 3.81 -28.04 7.25
N ALA A 30 4.14 -26.93 6.57
CA ALA A 30 3.58 -25.61 6.83
C ALA A 30 2.06 -25.58 6.58
N GLN A 31 1.58 -26.22 5.51
CA GLN A 31 0.15 -26.31 5.21
C GLN A 31 -0.61 -27.07 6.32
N ARG A 32 -0.08 -28.22 6.77
CA ARG A 32 -0.70 -28.97 7.88
C ARG A 32 -0.74 -28.16 9.17
N GLU A 33 0.34 -27.46 9.51
CA GLU A 33 0.37 -26.59 10.70
C GLU A 33 -0.69 -25.47 10.60
N ALA A 34 -0.88 -24.89 9.41
CA ALA A 34 -1.93 -23.90 9.19
C ALA A 34 -3.34 -24.47 9.32
N ASP A 35 -3.62 -25.64 8.76
CA ASP A 35 -4.93 -26.30 8.85
C ASP A 35 -5.27 -26.71 10.30
N GLU A 36 -4.27 -27.16 11.05
CA GLU A 36 -4.40 -27.46 12.48
C GLU A 36 -4.66 -26.19 13.29
N ALA A 37 -3.91 -25.11 13.04
CA ALA A 37 -4.13 -23.83 13.71
C ALA A 37 -5.54 -23.27 13.41
N ALA A 38 -5.96 -23.31 12.15
CA ALA A 38 -7.29 -22.85 11.71
C ALA A 38 -8.45 -23.54 12.46
N SER A 39 -8.26 -24.80 12.87
CA SER A 39 -9.29 -25.60 13.53
C SER A 39 -9.18 -25.65 15.06
N ARG A 40 -8.01 -25.39 15.63
CA ARG A 40 -7.73 -25.61 17.07
C ARG A 40 -7.42 -24.35 17.87
N THR A 41 -7.13 -23.22 17.23
CA THR A 41 -6.81 -21.98 17.95
C THR A 41 -8.01 -21.53 18.79
N ALA A 42 -7.80 -21.42 20.09
CA ALA A 42 -8.78 -20.87 21.01
C ALA A 42 -8.85 -19.35 20.84
N LEU A 43 -10.07 -18.82 20.72
CA LEU A 43 -10.27 -17.37 20.67
C LEU A 43 -9.97 -16.73 22.03
N PRO A 44 -9.51 -15.47 22.06
CA PRO A 44 -9.28 -14.75 23.31
C PRO A 44 -10.50 -14.75 24.24
N ALA A 45 -10.25 -14.77 25.55
CA ALA A 45 -11.30 -14.74 26.56
C ALA A 45 -12.02 -13.39 26.62
N THR A 46 -11.28 -12.29 26.40
CA THR A 46 -11.83 -10.94 26.29
C THR A 46 -12.80 -10.88 25.12
N ASP A 47 -14.04 -10.51 25.40
CA ASP A 47 -15.09 -10.37 24.40
C ASP A 47 -15.26 -8.89 24.02
N ARG A 48 -15.17 -8.61 22.71
CA ARG A 48 -15.46 -7.32 22.08
C ARG A 48 -16.43 -7.48 20.91
N THR A 49 -17.21 -8.57 20.90
CA THR A 49 -18.23 -8.82 19.87
C THR A 49 -19.41 -7.86 19.99
N ASP A 50 -19.51 -7.08 21.06
CA ASP A 50 -20.47 -5.99 21.27
C ASP A 50 -20.18 -4.77 20.37
N ILE A 51 -18.91 -4.51 20.03
CA ILE A 51 -18.54 -3.43 19.11
C ILE A 51 -18.93 -3.82 17.68
N PRO A 52 -19.76 -3.04 16.97
CA PRO A 52 -20.27 -3.39 15.65
C PRO A 52 -19.24 -3.05 14.55
N PHE A 53 -18.08 -3.69 14.58
CA PHE A 53 -17.02 -3.49 13.59
C PHE A 53 -17.52 -3.74 12.16
N VAL A 54 -16.96 -3.01 11.20
CA VAL A 54 -17.11 -3.28 9.75
C VAL A 54 -15.75 -3.24 9.07
N THR A 55 -15.60 -3.95 7.95
CA THR A 55 -14.41 -3.82 7.09
C THR A 55 -14.76 -3.00 5.84
N ILE A 56 -13.75 -2.37 5.23
CA ILE A 56 -13.89 -1.66 3.94
C ILE A 56 -12.75 -2.13 3.04
N ASP A 57 -13.08 -2.91 2.01
CA ASP A 57 -12.10 -3.60 1.17
C ASP A 57 -12.63 -3.74 -0.26
N PRO A 58 -11.74 -3.95 -1.27
CA PRO A 58 -12.18 -4.29 -2.63
C PRO A 58 -13.17 -5.46 -2.64
N PRO A 59 -14.18 -5.48 -3.54
CA PRO A 59 -15.25 -6.49 -3.53
C PRO A 59 -14.76 -7.94 -3.50
N THR A 60 -13.68 -8.24 -4.22
CA THR A 60 -13.10 -9.59 -4.38
C THR A 60 -12.19 -10.02 -3.23
N SER A 61 -11.77 -9.10 -2.35
CA SER A 61 -10.88 -9.41 -1.24
C SER A 61 -11.53 -10.36 -0.24
N ARG A 62 -10.73 -11.28 0.31
CA ARG A 62 -11.14 -12.21 1.38
C ARG A 62 -10.16 -12.25 2.54
N ASP A 63 -9.01 -11.63 2.38
CA ASP A 63 -7.92 -11.44 3.32
C ASP A 63 -8.07 -10.11 4.06
N LEU A 64 -9.17 -9.99 4.80
CA LEU A 64 -9.53 -8.78 5.54
C LEU A 64 -8.73 -8.67 6.83
N ASP A 65 -7.72 -7.79 6.82
CA ASP A 65 -6.83 -7.51 7.95
C ASP A 65 -7.49 -6.65 9.04
N GLN A 66 -8.39 -5.76 8.62
CA GLN A 66 -8.76 -4.57 9.37
C GLN A 66 -10.29 -4.47 9.50
N ALA A 67 -10.77 -4.20 10.71
CA ALA A 67 -12.16 -3.83 10.93
C ALA A 67 -12.23 -2.63 11.88
N MET A 68 -13.14 -1.69 11.62
CA MET A 68 -13.22 -0.45 12.39
C MET A 68 -14.61 -0.14 12.90
N TRP A 69 -14.63 0.64 13.97
CA TRP A 69 -15.77 1.42 14.42
C TRP A 69 -15.26 2.80 14.83
N ILE A 70 -15.96 3.85 14.43
CA ILE A 70 -15.58 5.25 14.68
C ILE A 70 -16.79 5.98 15.27
N GLY A 71 -16.67 6.38 16.53
CA GLY A 71 -17.70 7.14 17.24
C GLY A 71 -17.28 8.57 17.54
N ARG A 72 -18.25 9.48 17.55
CA ARG A 72 -18.08 10.81 18.16
C ARG A 72 -18.23 10.70 19.68
N ARG A 73 -17.45 11.48 20.41
CA ARG A 73 -17.58 11.64 21.87
C ARG A 73 -17.59 13.11 22.24
N ALA A 74 -17.97 13.42 23.48
CA ALA A 74 -17.83 14.79 23.99
C ALA A 74 -16.36 15.22 23.88
N GLY A 75 -16.11 16.24 23.05
CA GLY A 75 -14.77 16.78 22.84
C GLY A 75 -13.87 16.00 21.88
N GLY A 76 -14.38 15.13 21.00
CA GLY A 76 -13.57 14.51 19.94
C GLY A 76 -14.13 13.22 19.35
N TYR A 77 -13.25 12.24 19.14
CA TYR A 77 -13.57 10.96 18.51
C TYR A 77 -13.00 9.77 19.30
N ARG A 78 -13.59 8.60 19.09
CA ARG A 78 -13.02 7.31 19.48
C ARG A 78 -12.97 6.41 18.26
N VAL A 79 -11.81 5.83 18.02
CA VAL A 79 -11.58 4.82 17.00
C VAL A 79 -11.36 3.49 17.72
N HIS A 80 -12.17 2.49 17.40
CA HIS A 80 -11.84 1.09 17.64
C HIS A 80 -11.37 0.48 16.34
N TYR A 81 -10.16 -0.04 16.32
CA TYR A 81 -9.55 -0.63 15.13
C TYR A 81 -9.03 -2.03 15.46
N ALA A 82 -9.77 -3.04 15.00
CA ALA A 82 -9.45 -4.44 15.16
C ALA A 82 -8.54 -4.89 14.02
N ILE A 83 -7.36 -5.39 14.37
CA ILE A 83 -6.39 -5.97 13.45
C ILE A 83 -6.38 -7.49 13.65
N ALA A 84 -6.44 -8.26 12.56
CA ALA A 84 -6.43 -9.70 12.59
C ALA A 84 -5.21 -10.26 13.36
N ASP A 85 -5.43 -11.12 14.36
CA ASP A 85 -4.34 -11.61 15.23
C ASP A 85 -3.66 -12.85 14.63
N VAL A 86 -2.71 -12.63 13.71
CA VAL A 86 -1.92 -13.71 13.09
C VAL A 86 -1.08 -14.48 14.12
N ALA A 87 -0.60 -13.82 15.19
CA ALA A 87 0.25 -14.46 16.19
C ALA A 87 -0.49 -15.52 17.00
N ALA A 88 -1.82 -15.44 17.10
CA ALA A 88 -2.66 -16.49 17.68
C ALA A 88 -2.66 -17.81 16.87
N TYR A 89 -2.28 -17.78 15.59
CA TYR A 89 -2.34 -18.94 14.69
C TYR A 89 -0.96 -19.41 14.22
N VAL A 90 0.02 -18.50 14.12
CA VAL A 90 1.38 -18.85 13.70
C VAL A 90 2.27 -19.02 14.92
N ARG A 91 2.66 -20.26 15.20
CA ARG A 91 3.52 -20.61 16.34
C ARG A 91 4.99 -20.23 16.07
N PRO A 92 5.69 -19.60 17.04
CA PRO A 92 7.13 -19.38 16.95
C PRO A 92 7.92 -20.69 16.81
N GLY A 93 8.90 -20.72 15.91
CA GLY A 93 9.72 -21.89 15.60
C GLY A 93 9.03 -22.98 14.78
N GLY A 94 7.79 -22.75 14.30
CA GLY A 94 7.04 -23.68 13.46
C GLY A 94 7.48 -23.70 11.99
N GLU A 95 7.01 -24.70 11.26
CA GLU A 95 7.21 -24.83 9.80
C GLU A 95 6.47 -23.74 9.03
N LEU A 96 5.28 -23.37 9.51
CA LEU A 96 4.53 -22.25 8.97
C LEU A 96 5.28 -20.94 9.13
N GLU A 97 5.83 -20.67 10.32
CA GLU A 97 6.63 -19.47 10.54
C GLU A 97 7.85 -19.43 9.61
N ALA A 98 8.60 -20.53 9.51
CA ALA A 98 9.77 -20.61 8.62
C ALA A 98 9.41 -20.28 7.16
N GLU A 99 8.24 -20.69 6.69
CA GLU A 99 7.74 -20.35 5.37
C GLU A 99 7.31 -18.87 5.26
N THR A 100 6.66 -18.30 6.27
CA THR A 100 6.32 -16.87 6.27
C THR A 100 7.55 -15.96 6.22
N TRP A 101 8.68 -16.38 6.82
CA TRP A 101 9.96 -15.67 6.70
C TRP A 101 10.55 -15.72 5.30
N ARG A 102 10.35 -16.81 4.55
CA ARG A 102 10.76 -16.90 3.15
C ARG A 102 9.91 -16.01 2.26
N ARG A 103 8.60 -15.96 2.51
CA ARG A 103 7.64 -15.17 1.72
C ARG A 103 7.69 -13.68 2.02
N GLY A 104 7.81 -13.30 3.30
CA GLY A 104 7.90 -11.92 3.80
C GLY A 104 6.64 -11.06 3.64
N GLN A 105 5.97 -11.15 2.49
CA GLN A 105 4.71 -10.47 2.21
C GLN A 105 3.90 -11.20 1.13
N THR A 106 2.64 -10.83 0.98
CA THR A 106 1.83 -11.26 -0.17
C THR A 106 2.28 -10.50 -1.42
N VAL A 107 2.53 -11.22 -2.51
CA VAL A 107 2.78 -10.61 -3.83
C VAL A 107 1.50 -10.68 -4.65
N TYR A 108 1.00 -9.54 -5.10
CA TYR A 108 -0.20 -9.43 -5.94
C TYR A 108 0.20 -9.37 -7.41
N LEU A 109 -0.45 -10.21 -8.22
CA LEU A 109 -0.39 -10.20 -9.68
C LEU A 109 -1.82 -10.01 -10.21
N PRO A 110 -2.00 -9.59 -11.47
CA PRO A 110 -3.34 -9.32 -11.99
C PRO A 110 -4.27 -10.54 -12.00
N ASP A 111 -3.73 -11.74 -12.20
CA ASP A 111 -4.49 -13.00 -12.29
C ASP A 111 -4.56 -13.79 -10.98
N SER A 112 -3.72 -13.45 -10.00
CA SER A 112 -3.55 -14.27 -8.80
C SER A 112 -2.74 -13.53 -7.74
N LYS A 113 -2.69 -14.09 -6.53
CA LYS A 113 -1.78 -13.64 -5.49
C LYS A 113 -0.94 -14.80 -4.98
N VAL A 114 0.26 -14.48 -4.52
CA VAL A 114 1.15 -15.39 -3.80
C VAL A 114 1.07 -14.99 -2.32
N PRO A 115 0.19 -15.63 -1.53
CA PRO A 115 -0.13 -15.14 -0.20
C PRO A 115 1.00 -15.42 0.78
N LEU A 116 1.16 -14.55 1.78
CA LEU A 116 2.07 -14.75 2.90
C LEU A 116 1.65 -15.96 3.76
N HIS A 117 0.34 -16.17 3.93
CA HIS A 117 -0.24 -17.25 4.74
C HIS A 117 -1.17 -18.14 3.89
N PRO A 118 -1.27 -19.45 4.20
CA PRO A 118 -2.22 -20.35 3.53
C PRO A 118 -3.67 -19.85 3.61
N VAL A 119 -4.46 -20.16 2.57
CA VAL A 119 -5.87 -19.74 2.43
C VAL A 119 -6.72 -20.10 3.65
N ALA A 120 -6.48 -21.25 4.28
CA ALA A 120 -7.14 -21.68 5.52
C ALA A 120 -7.04 -20.64 6.65
N LEU A 121 -5.95 -19.86 6.68
CA LEU A 121 -5.75 -18.75 7.60
C LEU A 121 -6.13 -17.41 6.96
N SER A 122 -5.49 -17.05 5.84
CA SER A 122 -5.57 -15.71 5.26
C SER A 122 -6.95 -15.34 4.75
N GLU A 123 -7.72 -16.29 4.23
CA GLU A 123 -9.10 -16.04 3.74
C GLU A 123 -10.15 -16.79 4.58
N GLY A 124 -9.74 -17.25 5.76
CA GLY A 124 -10.49 -18.15 6.62
C GLY A 124 -10.41 -17.75 8.08
N ALA A 125 -9.66 -18.52 8.87
CA ALA A 125 -9.68 -18.47 10.33
C ALA A 125 -9.14 -17.15 10.93
N VAL A 126 -8.29 -16.42 10.19
CA VAL A 126 -7.67 -15.19 10.67
C VAL A 126 -8.38 -13.95 10.12
N SER A 127 -8.87 -14.00 8.88
CA SER A 127 -9.56 -12.87 8.27
C SER A 127 -10.82 -12.46 9.03
N LEU A 128 -11.01 -11.14 9.17
CA LEU A 128 -12.15 -10.49 9.82
C LEU A 128 -13.42 -10.49 8.95
N LEU A 129 -13.74 -11.65 8.37
CA LEU A 129 -14.95 -11.88 7.59
C LEU A 129 -16.24 -11.57 8.39
N PRO A 130 -17.31 -11.10 7.72
CA PRO A 130 -18.55 -10.75 8.39
C PRO A 130 -19.20 -11.95 9.10
N ASP A 131 -19.87 -11.65 10.21
CA ASP A 131 -20.66 -12.54 11.06
C ASP A 131 -19.92 -13.74 11.64
N GLN A 132 -18.60 -13.65 11.70
CA GLN A 132 -17.74 -14.70 12.25
C GLN A 132 -16.90 -14.17 13.41
N GLU A 133 -16.77 -14.97 14.46
CA GLU A 133 -15.91 -14.61 15.59
C GLU A 133 -14.45 -14.86 15.23
N ARG A 134 -13.61 -13.87 15.53
CA ARG A 134 -12.19 -13.86 15.18
C ARG A 134 -11.34 -13.32 16.31
N ALA A 135 -10.11 -13.81 16.40
CA ALA A 135 -9.10 -13.23 17.26
C ALA A 135 -8.55 -11.96 16.60
N ALA A 136 -8.54 -10.86 17.34
CA ALA A 136 -8.01 -9.59 16.89
C ALA A 136 -7.26 -8.87 17.99
N VAL A 137 -6.32 -8.03 17.58
CA VAL A 137 -5.71 -7.00 18.41
C VAL A 137 -6.48 -5.71 18.21
N VAL A 138 -7.18 -5.25 19.24
CA VAL A 138 -8.05 -4.08 19.19
C VAL A 138 -7.30 -2.87 19.72
N TRP A 139 -7.08 -1.91 18.82
CA TRP A 139 -6.61 -0.57 19.16
C TRP A 139 -7.82 0.30 19.49
N THR A 140 -7.83 0.90 20.68
CA THR A 140 -8.77 1.95 21.05
C THR A 140 -8.02 3.27 21.14
N ILE A 141 -8.29 4.18 20.20
CA ILE A 141 -7.58 5.45 20.08
C ILE A 141 -8.60 6.57 20.28
N ASP A 142 -8.39 7.35 21.34
CA ASP A 142 -9.22 8.51 21.66
C ASP A 142 -8.54 9.78 21.18
N LEU A 143 -9.29 10.58 20.44
CA LEU A 143 -8.86 11.84 19.88
C LEU A 143 -9.65 12.98 20.51
N ASP A 144 -9.03 14.15 20.62
CA ASP A 144 -9.76 15.38 20.93
C ASP A 144 -10.45 15.97 19.68
N SER A 145 -11.10 17.12 19.81
CA SER A 145 -11.84 17.78 18.73
C SER A 145 -10.94 18.28 17.60
N SER A 146 -9.65 18.40 17.88
CA SER A 146 -8.63 18.82 16.94
C SER A 146 -7.96 17.63 16.25
N GLY A 147 -8.26 16.39 16.65
CA GLY A 147 -7.69 15.18 16.05
C GLY A 147 -6.37 14.75 16.69
N ASP A 148 -5.97 15.37 17.81
CA ASP A 148 -4.77 14.97 18.54
C ASP A 148 -5.08 13.75 19.43
N THR A 149 -4.16 12.78 19.45
CA THR A 149 -4.30 11.56 20.25
C THR A 149 -4.20 11.87 21.74
N THR A 150 -5.27 11.57 22.48
CA THR A 150 -5.38 11.77 23.93
C THR A 150 -5.12 10.51 24.73
N SER A 151 -5.49 9.34 24.21
CA SER A 151 -5.14 8.05 24.81
C SER A 151 -5.17 6.92 23.79
N VAL A 152 -4.33 5.92 24.04
CA VAL A 152 -4.29 4.67 23.28
C VAL A 152 -4.49 3.53 24.28
N HIS A 153 -5.32 2.56 23.92
CA HIS A 153 -5.46 1.29 24.61
C HIS A 153 -5.34 0.14 23.62
N LEU A 154 -4.64 -0.93 24.02
CA LEU A 154 -4.36 -2.08 23.19
C LEU A 154 -4.67 -3.36 23.94
N GLU A 155 -5.46 -4.24 23.33
CA GLU A 155 -5.81 -5.53 23.91
C GLU A 155 -6.03 -6.61 22.84
N ARG A 156 -5.82 -7.87 23.20
CA ARG A 156 -6.32 -9.00 22.41
C ARG A 156 -7.76 -9.32 22.80
N ALA A 157 -8.62 -9.47 21.80
CA ALA A 157 -10.03 -9.78 22.00
C ALA A 157 -10.60 -10.69 20.91
N ARG A 158 -11.70 -11.35 21.26
CA ARG A 158 -12.62 -11.95 20.31
C ARG A 158 -13.55 -10.86 19.77
N VAL A 159 -13.56 -10.67 18.46
CA VAL A 159 -14.38 -9.68 17.75
C VAL A 159 -15.30 -10.36 16.74
N ARG A 160 -16.31 -9.65 16.24
CA ARG A 160 -17.17 -10.10 15.15
C ARG A 160 -17.53 -8.93 14.23
N SER A 161 -16.92 -8.90 13.05
CA SER A 161 -17.30 -7.94 12.00
C SER A 161 -18.76 -8.15 11.58
N ARG A 162 -19.50 -7.08 11.33
CA ARG A 162 -20.93 -7.11 10.97
C ARG A 162 -21.16 -7.04 9.47
N ALA A 163 -20.22 -6.46 8.74
CA ALA A 163 -20.32 -6.29 7.30
C ALA A 163 -18.93 -6.14 6.68
N LYS A 164 -18.81 -6.63 5.45
CA LYS A 164 -17.76 -6.24 4.53
C LYS A 164 -18.35 -5.21 3.57
N LEU A 165 -17.82 -4.00 3.61
CA LEU A 165 -18.20 -2.91 2.72
C LEU A 165 -17.15 -2.76 1.60
N ASP A 166 -17.52 -2.13 0.50
CA ASP A 166 -16.60 -1.74 -0.57
C ASP A 166 -16.51 -0.22 -0.69
N TYR A 167 -15.37 0.28 -1.18
CA TYR A 167 -15.09 1.72 -1.22
C TYR A 167 -16.08 2.51 -2.08
N ALA A 168 -16.53 1.96 -3.21
CA ALA A 168 -17.48 2.64 -4.09
C ALA A 168 -18.86 2.80 -3.40
N GLY A 169 -19.33 1.74 -2.74
CA GLY A 169 -20.56 1.77 -1.93
C GLY A 169 -20.46 2.76 -0.75
N VAL A 170 -19.35 2.72 -0.01
CA VAL A 170 -19.10 3.65 1.11
C VAL A 170 -19.04 5.10 0.61
N GLN A 171 -18.41 5.37 -0.53
CA GLN A 171 -18.38 6.71 -1.11
C GLN A 171 -19.80 7.19 -1.46
N ALA A 172 -20.59 6.34 -2.14
CA ALA A 172 -21.96 6.68 -2.52
C ALA A 172 -22.86 6.96 -1.30
N ASP A 173 -22.71 6.19 -0.22
CA ASP A 173 -23.45 6.42 1.02
C ASP A 173 -22.94 7.65 1.80
N ALA A 174 -21.65 7.98 1.71
CA ALA A 174 -21.10 9.23 2.24
C ALA A 174 -21.70 10.45 1.54
N ASP A 175 -21.70 10.44 0.20
CA ASP A 175 -22.26 11.52 -0.63
C ASP A 175 -23.76 11.71 -0.38
N ALA A 176 -24.47 10.61 -0.09
CA ALA A 176 -25.89 10.65 0.24
C ALA A 176 -26.20 10.94 1.72
N GLY A 177 -25.19 11.05 2.59
CA GLY A 177 -25.38 11.25 4.03
C GLY A 177 -26.05 10.08 4.75
N ARG A 178 -25.82 8.84 4.28
CA ARG A 178 -26.43 7.60 4.79
C ARG A 178 -25.44 6.54 5.25
N LEU A 179 -24.19 6.92 5.53
CA LEU A 179 -23.19 5.98 6.05
C LEU A 179 -23.72 5.21 7.26
N PRO A 180 -23.45 3.89 7.35
CA PRO A 180 -23.86 3.11 8.49
C PRO A 180 -23.13 3.58 9.75
N GLU A 181 -23.79 3.44 10.90
CA GLU A 181 -23.31 3.96 12.20
C GLU A 181 -21.82 3.68 12.48
N PRO A 182 -21.27 2.47 12.24
CA PRO A 182 -19.89 2.17 12.56
C PRO A 182 -18.84 3.05 11.88
N ILE A 183 -19.18 3.66 10.75
CA ILE A 183 -18.27 4.50 9.96
C ILE A 183 -18.90 5.85 9.61
N ALA A 184 -20.02 6.23 10.24
CA ALA A 184 -20.69 7.50 9.99
C ALA A 184 -19.79 8.72 10.28
N ALA A 185 -18.83 8.57 11.20
CA ALA A 185 -17.86 9.61 11.53
C ALA A 185 -16.59 9.58 10.64
N LEU A 186 -16.41 8.58 9.76
CA LEU A 186 -15.20 8.40 8.96
C LEU A 186 -14.86 9.63 8.11
N PRO A 187 -15.77 10.25 7.33
CA PRO A 187 -15.40 11.41 6.52
C PRO A 187 -14.96 12.61 7.36
N GLY A 188 -15.64 12.86 8.47
CA GLY A 188 -15.33 13.99 9.35
C GLY A 188 -14.00 13.82 10.08
N LEU A 189 -13.69 12.60 10.54
CA LEU A 189 -12.41 12.31 11.17
C LEU A 189 -11.27 12.22 10.13
N GLY A 190 -11.51 11.55 9.00
CA GLY A 190 -10.52 11.39 7.93
C GLY A 190 -10.04 12.74 7.39
N ALA A 191 -10.97 13.64 7.07
CA ALA A 191 -10.62 15.00 6.64
C ALA A 191 -9.80 15.76 7.70
N LEU A 192 -10.18 15.65 8.98
CA LEU A 192 -9.43 16.27 10.07
C LEU A 192 -7.99 15.73 10.17
N LEU A 193 -7.81 14.41 10.03
CA LEU A 193 -6.50 13.78 10.08
C LEU A 193 -5.63 14.10 8.86
N VAL A 194 -6.23 14.24 7.67
CA VAL A 194 -5.54 14.75 6.46
C VAL A 194 -4.99 16.16 6.72
N GLU A 195 -5.83 17.07 7.24
CA GLU A 195 -5.43 18.43 7.57
C GLU A 195 -4.28 18.46 8.59
N ARG A 196 -4.39 17.66 9.66
CA ARG A 196 -3.31 17.51 10.66
C ARG A 196 -2.04 16.90 10.07
N GLY A 197 -2.16 16.01 9.09
CA GLY A 197 -1.05 15.50 8.32
C GLY A 197 -0.30 16.63 7.62
N PHE A 198 -1.01 17.51 6.91
CA PHE A 198 -0.40 18.64 6.23
C PHE A 198 0.24 19.65 7.19
N ASP A 199 -0.38 19.93 8.33
CA ASP A 199 0.18 20.83 9.35
C ASP A 199 1.50 20.30 9.92
N ARG A 200 1.64 18.97 9.99
CA ARG A 200 2.87 18.28 10.37
C ARG A 200 3.91 18.23 9.23
N GLY A 201 3.51 18.47 7.99
CA GLY A 201 4.37 18.42 6.80
C GLY A 201 4.28 17.10 6.02
N ALA A 202 3.23 16.31 6.20
CA ALA A 202 3.00 15.10 5.42
C ALA A 202 2.83 15.42 3.93
N ILE A 203 3.24 14.47 3.08
CA ILE A 203 3.12 14.54 1.63
C ILE A 203 2.23 13.38 1.20
N ASN A 204 1.07 13.70 0.64
CA ASN A 204 0.22 12.73 -0.05
C ASN A 204 0.37 12.95 -1.56
N LEU A 205 0.66 11.88 -2.30
CA LEU A 205 0.80 11.92 -3.75
C LEU A 205 -0.50 11.44 -4.39
N PRO A 206 -1.29 12.30 -5.05
CA PRO A 206 -2.50 11.90 -5.75
C PRO A 206 -2.16 11.28 -7.11
N LEU A 207 -1.32 10.24 -7.12
CA LEU A 207 -1.04 9.50 -8.34
C LEU A 207 -2.19 8.53 -8.61
N PRO A 208 -2.80 8.55 -9.82
CA PRO A 208 -3.76 7.52 -10.21
C PRO A 208 -3.10 6.15 -10.15
N GLU A 209 -3.84 5.17 -9.66
CA GLU A 209 -3.41 3.77 -9.67
C GLU A 209 -3.65 3.20 -11.08
N GLN A 210 -2.66 2.44 -11.59
CA GLN A 210 -2.78 1.75 -12.87
C GLN A 210 -3.11 0.28 -12.59
N ASP A 211 -4.39 -0.06 -12.72
CA ASP A 211 -4.92 -1.39 -12.47
C ASP A 211 -4.98 -2.22 -13.76
N ILE A 212 -4.78 -3.53 -13.63
CA ILE A 212 -4.93 -4.50 -14.72
C ILE A 212 -6.14 -5.36 -14.41
N GLU A 213 -7.23 -5.15 -15.15
CA GLU A 213 -8.50 -5.81 -14.90
C GLU A 213 -8.82 -6.86 -15.99
N PRO A 214 -9.48 -7.98 -15.63
CA PRO A 214 -10.02 -8.91 -16.61
C PRO A 214 -11.04 -8.23 -17.53
N ASP A 215 -10.89 -8.41 -18.85
CA ASP A 215 -11.84 -7.91 -19.85
C ASP A 215 -12.17 -9.01 -20.87
N GLY A 216 -13.35 -9.63 -20.71
CA GLY A 216 -13.78 -10.77 -21.51
C GLY A 216 -12.81 -11.94 -21.43
N THR A 217 -12.07 -12.20 -22.51
CA THR A 217 -11.03 -13.25 -22.56
C THR A 217 -9.61 -12.72 -22.40
N GLY A 218 -9.43 -11.41 -22.22
CA GLY A 218 -8.15 -10.72 -22.12
C GLY A 218 -8.07 -9.82 -20.89
N TRP A 219 -7.28 -8.75 -21.01
CA TRP A 219 -6.97 -7.82 -19.93
C TRP A 219 -7.03 -6.39 -20.44
N ARG A 220 -7.38 -5.45 -19.57
CA ARG A 220 -7.33 -4.02 -19.85
C ARG A 220 -6.55 -3.27 -18.77
N LEU A 221 -5.91 -2.18 -19.16
CA LEU A 221 -5.36 -1.20 -18.21
C LEU A 221 -6.44 -0.18 -17.86
N VAL A 222 -6.54 0.14 -16.58
CA VAL A 222 -7.47 1.13 -16.03
C VAL A 222 -6.67 2.10 -15.17
N LEU A 223 -6.81 3.40 -15.42
CA LEU A 223 -6.34 4.41 -14.45
C LEU A 223 -7.49 4.73 -13.52
N ARG A 224 -7.28 4.49 -12.23
CA ARG A 224 -8.26 4.70 -11.18
C ARG A 224 -7.77 5.80 -10.25
N ALA A 225 -8.58 6.84 -10.10
CA ALA A 225 -8.40 7.78 -9.00
C ALA A 225 -9.05 7.18 -7.74
N PRO A 226 -8.37 7.16 -6.58
CA PRO A 226 -8.97 6.68 -5.35
C PRO A 226 -10.14 7.57 -4.94
N HIS A 227 -11.19 6.96 -4.38
CA HIS A 227 -12.28 7.72 -3.77
C HIS A 227 -11.80 8.45 -2.50
N PRO A 228 -12.35 9.63 -2.16
CA PRO A 228 -12.04 10.32 -0.90
C PRO A 228 -12.12 9.42 0.35
N VAL A 229 -13.09 8.50 0.41
CA VAL A 229 -13.21 7.55 1.53
C VAL A 229 -12.03 6.57 1.63
N GLU A 230 -11.32 6.27 0.54
CA GLU A 230 -10.08 5.48 0.59
C GLU A 230 -8.98 6.23 1.34
N GLU A 231 -8.83 7.54 1.06
CA GLU A 231 -7.89 8.40 1.79
C GLU A 231 -8.28 8.51 3.28
N PHE A 232 -9.57 8.70 3.58
CA PHE A 232 -10.05 8.76 4.96
C PHE A 232 -9.81 7.45 5.71
N ASN A 233 -10.02 6.30 5.06
CA ASN A 233 -9.70 5.00 5.63
C ASN A 233 -8.20 4.84 5.88
N ALA A 234 -7.36 5.26 4.93
CA ALA A 234 -5.91 5.22 5.08
C ALA A 234 -5.42 6.02 6.31
N GLN A 235 -6.07 7.15 6.64
CA GLN A 235 -5.76 7.91 7.85
C GLN A 235 -5.94 7.12 9.14
N ILE A 236 -6.89 6.18 9.21
CA ILE A 236 -7.09 5.33 10.40
C ILE A 236 -5.91 4.36 10.59
N SER A 237 -5.40 3.81 9.48
CA SER A 237 -4.17 3.01 9.50
C SER A 237 -2.95 3.85 9.87
N LEU A 238 -2.81 5.07 9.33
CA LEU A 238 -1.72 5.99 9.68
C LEU A 238 -1.75 6.37 11.16
N LEU A 239 -2.93 6.71 11.69
CA LEU A 239 -3.14 7.00 13.11
C LEU A 239 -2.66 5.86 14.00
N THR A 240 -3.05 4.63 13.66
CA THR A 240 -2.69 3.43 14.42
C THR A 240 -1.19 3.14 14.33
N GLY A 241 -0.58 3.29 13.15
CA GLY A 241 0.86 3.09 12.99
C GLY A 241 1.71 4.16 13.69
N MET A 242 1.23 5.41 13.79
CA MET A 242 1.87 6.46 14.61
C MET A 242 1.75 6.14 16.11
N ALA A 243 0.59 5.66 16.56
CA ALA A 243 0.39 5.21 17.94
C ALA A 243 1.33 4.05 18.30
N ALA A 244 1.45 3.05 17.41
CA ALA A 244 2.34 1.91 17.59
C ALA A 244 3.82 2.32 17.64
N ALA A 245 4.25 3.20 16.74
CA ALA A 245 5.59 3.76 16.77
C ALA A 245 5.89 4.45 18.11
N ARG A 246 4.93 5.22 18.64
CA ARG A 246 5.07 5.88 19.93
C ARG A 246 5.23 4.87 21.08
N VAL A 247 4.40 3.83 21.12
CA VAL A 247 4.51 2.76 22.13
C VAL A 247 5.91 2.12 22.12
N MET A 248 6.42 1.77 20.94
CA MET A 248 7.74 1.15 20.79
C MET A 248 8.89 2.10 21.15
N LEU A 249 8.80 3.37 20.75
CA LEU A 249 9.79 4.40 21.07
C LEU A 249 9.88 4.64 22.59
N ASP A 250 8.73 4.75 23.26
CA ASP A 250 8.66 4.95 24.70
C ASP A 250 9.15 3.72 25.47
N GLY A 251 8.91 2.52 24.93
CA GLY A 251 9.42 1.25 25.47
C GLY A 251 10.89 0.94 25.14
N GLY A 252 11.53 1.72 24.27
CA GLY A 252 12.94 1.54 23.90
C GLY A 252 13.24 0.32 23.03
N ILE A 253 12.24 -0.37 22.50
CA ILE A 253 12.39 -1.56 21.65
C ILE A 253 11.28 -1.61 20.60
N GLY A 254 11.63 -1.95 19.36
CA GLY A 254 10.63 -2.16 18.32
C GLY A 254 11.13 -2.10 16.88
N LEU A 255 10.17 -1.93 15.96
CA LEU A 255 10.38 -1.87 14.52
C LEU A 255 9.62 -0.70 13.91
N LEU A 256 10.35 0.29 13.42
CA LEU A 256 9.76 1.45 12.72
C LEU A 256 9.81 1.26 11.22
N ARG A 257 8.84 1.83 10.50
CA ARG A 257 8.96 2.12 9.08
C ARG A 257 9.49 3.54 8.97
N THR A 258 10.77 3.68 8.67
CA THR A 258 11.46 4.97 8.56
C THR A 258 11.59 5.37 7.10
N MET A 259 11.63 6.68 6.87
CA MET A 259 11.97 7.26 5.58
C MET A 259 12.59 8.64 5.82
N PRO A 260 13.74 8.95 5.23
CA PRO A 260 14.35 10.27 5.38
C PRO A 260 13.39 11.39 4.96
N ALA A 261 13.43 12.51 5.68
CA ALA A 261 12.72 13.71 5.25
C ALA A 261 13.26 14.20 3.89
N PRO A 262 12.40 14.77 3.02
CA PRO A 262 12.85 15.37 1.78
C PRO A 262 13.88 16.47 2.04
N ARG A 263 15.03 16.41 1.34
CA ARG A 263 16.08 17.43 1.50
C ARG A 263 15.58 18.76 0.93
N GLU A 264 15.98 19.88 1.54
CA GLU A 264 15.65 21.23 1.07
C GLU A 264 16.00 21.44 -0.41
N GLN A 265 17.14 20.91 -0.87
CA GLN A 265 17.54 20.98 -2.28
C GLN A 265 16.57 20.25 -3.22
N SER A 266 15.96 19.15 -2.77
CA SER A 266 14.98 18.39 -3.56
C SER A 266 13.66 19.17 -3.65
N ILE A 267 13.25 19.82 -2.55
CA ILE A 267 12.08 20.71 -2.54
C ILE A 267 12.33 21.93 -3.44
N ALA A 268 13.53 22.52 -3.42
CA ALA A 268 13.89 23.65 -4.26
C ALA A 268 13.85 23.28 -5.77
N LYS A 269 14.32 22.08 -6.13
CA LYS A 269 14.20 21.54 -7.49
C LYS A 269 12.73 21.35 -7.90
N LEU A 270 11.92 20.75 -7.03
CA LEU A 270 10.50 20.55 -7.30
C LEU A 270 9.77 21.90 -7.46
N ARG A 271 10.12 22.91 -6.65
CA ARG A 271 9.58 24.27 -6.80
C ARG A 271 9.96 24.92 -8.13
N ALA A 272 11.20 24.73 -8.59
CA ALA A 272 11.60 25.20 -9.92
C ALA A 272 10.82 24.48 -11.04
N ALA A 273 10.59 23.17 -10.88
CA ALA A 273 9.75 22.40 -11.80
C ALA A 273 8.29 22.89 -11.81
N ALA A 274 7.73 23.26 -10.66
CA ALA A 274 6.38 23.83 -10.59
C ALA A 274 6.24 25.09 -11.46
N THR A 275 7.21 26.01 -11.39
CA THR A 275 7.23 27.21 -12.25
C THR A 275 7.31 26.84 -13.73
N ALA A 276 8.17 25.89 -14.10
CA ALA A 276 8.33 25.45 -15.48
C ALA A 276 7.06 24.75 -16.04
N LEU A 277 6.34 24.05 -15.18
CA LEU A 277 5.13 23.29 -15.50
C LEU A 277 3.84 24.07 -15.22
N ASP A 278 3.90 25.36 -14.92
CA ASP A 278 2.73 26.21 -14.65
C ASP A 278 1.84 25.68 -13.50
N VAL A 279 2.46 25.03 -12.51
CA VAL A 279 1.81 24.58 -11.28
C VAL A 279 1.92 25.70 -10.24
N ALA A 280 0.77 26.16 -9.76
CA ALA A 280 0.72 27.21 -8.74
C ALA A 280 1.36 26.73 -7.43
N TRP A 281 2.41 27.41 -6.99
CA TRP A 281 3.02 27.22 -5.68
C TRP A 281 2.97 28.55 -4.91
N PRO A 282 1.93 28.77 -4.08
CA PRO A 282 1.83 30.00 -3.29
C PRO A 282 3.01 30.16 -2.33
N ASP A 283 3.46 31.40 -2.12
CA ASP A 283 4.55 31.69 -1.19
C ASP A 283 4.23 31.17 0.22
N GLY A 284 5.19 30.44 0.80
CA GLY A 284 5.03 29.82 2.12
C GLY A 284 4.16 28.55 2.14
N ALA A 285 3.54 28.15 1.03
CA ALA A 285 2.78 26.89 0.99
C ALA A 285 3.70 25.69 1.20
N PRO A 286 3.38 24.77 2.14
CA PRO A 286 4.16 23.56 2.36
C PRO A 286 4.00 22.61 1.16
N VAL A 287 5.08 21.89 0.84
CA VAL A 287 5.15 20.99 -0.32
C VAL A 287 3.99 20.00 -0.37
N GLY A 288 3.60 19.42 0.77
CA GLY A 288 2.51 18.46 0.85
C GLY A 288 1.15 19.02 0.39
N ARG A 289 0.84 20.27 0.74
CA ARG A 289 -0.40 20.95 0.32
C ARG A 289 -0.41 21.21 -1.18
N VAL A 290 0.73 21.63 -1.73
CA VAL A 290 0.87 21.89 -3.16
C VAL A 290 0.69 20.59 -3.94
N VAL A 291 1.43 19.54 -3.56
CA VAL A 291 1.36 18.24 -4.23
C VAL A 291 -0.04 17.62 -4.16
N ALA A 292 -0.70 17.66 -3.01
CA ALA A 292 -2.04 17.09 -2.86
C ALA A 292 -3.13 17.86 -3.62
N GLY A 293 -2.92 19.16 -3.88
CA GLY A 293 -3.87 20.00 -4.62
C GLY A 293 -3.76 19.91 -6.14
N VAL A 294 -2.82 19.12 -6.65
CA VAL A 294 -2.55 19.00 -8.09
C VAL A 294 -3.45 17.93 -8.71
N ASP A 295 -4.15 18.30 -9.78
CA ASP A 295 -5.02 17.39 -10.54
C ASP A 295 -4.20 16.54 -11.52
N PRO A 296 -4.05 15.23 -11.30
CA PRO A 296 -3.24 14.36 -12.15
C PRO A 296 -3.80 14.20 -13.57
N ALA A 297 -5.04 14.63 -13.86
CA ALA A 297 -5.61 14.58 -15.20
C ALA A 297 -4.96 15.59 -16.18
N GLN A 298 -4.25 16.60 -15.67
CA GLN A 298 -3.58 17.58 -16.52
C GLN A 298 -2.13 17.15 -16.83
N PRO A 299 -1.68 17.16 -18.09
CA PRO A 299 -0.31 16.72 -18.48
C PRO A 299 0.83 17.31 -17.66
N ARG A 300 0.82 18.64 -17.47
CA ARG A 300 1.84 19.36 -16.69
C ARG A 300 1.81 19.01 -15.22
N ALA A 301 0.61 18.82 -14.68
CA ALA A 301 0.40 18.38 -13.31
C ALA A 301 0.91 16.95 -13.09
N ALA A 302 0.65 16.03 -14.02
CA ALA A 302 1.18 14.67 -13.97
C ALA A 302 2.71 14.64 -14.00
N ALA A 303 3.34 15.44 -14.87
CA ALA A 303 4.79 15.64 -14.91
C ALA A 303 5.34 16.15 -13.56
N PHE A 304 4.65 17.13 -12.97
CA PHE A 304 5.02 17.67 -11.66
C PHE A 304 4.90 16.61 -10.55
N LEU A 305 3.84 15.81 -10.55
CA LEU A 305 3.64 14.73 -9.58
C LEU A 305 4.70 13.62 -9.71
N ASP A 306 5.18 13.33 -10.93
CA ASP A 306 6.28 12.37 -11.13
C ASP A 306 7.59 12.88 -10.51
N HIS A 307 7.89 14.17 -10.67
CA HIS A 307 8.99 14.80 -9.95
C HIS A 307 8.76 14.83 -8.43
N ALA A 308 7.52 14.98 -7.96
CA ALA A 308 7.20 14.94 -6.54
C ALA A 308 7.37 13.54 -5.93
N ALA A 309 7.15 12.48 -6.72
CA ALA A 309 7.38 11.09 -6.29
C ALA A 309 8.84 10.84 -5.88
N GLU A 310 9.79 11.61 -6.42
CA GLU A 310 11.20 11.56 -6.02
C GLU A 310 11.45 11.88 -4.54
N LEU A 311 10.56 12.66 -3.92
CA LEU A 311 10.65 13.04 -2.52
C LEU A 311 10.33 11.86 -1.57
N MET A 312 9.74 10.78 -2.09
CA MET A 312 9.20 9.66 -1.31
C MET A 312 10.11 8.42 -1.33
N ARG A 313 11.41 8.62 -1.59
CA ARG A 313 12.39 7.52 -1.70
C ARG A 313 13.09 7.24 -0.38
N GLY A 314 13.50 5.98 -0.21
CA GLY A 314 14.32 5.54 0.93
C GLY A 314 13.51 5.03 2.13
N ALA A 315 12.24 4.68 1.93
CA ALA A 315 11.45 4.01 2.95
C ALA A 315 12.02 2.61 3.25
N GLY A 316 12.12 2.25 4.52
CA GLY A 316 12.64 0.97 4.97
C GLY A 316 12.24 0.67 6.40
N TYR A 317 12.68 -0.47 6.92
CA TYR A 317 12.45 -0.83 8.32
C TYR A 317 13.69 -0.55 9.16
N THR A 318 13.50 0.00 10.35
CA THR A 318 14.56 0.24 11.33
C THR A 318 14.17 -0.44 12.63
N ALA A 319 14.90 -1.52 12.95
CA ALA A 319 14.77 -2.21 14.23
C ALA A 319 15.65 -1.54 15.28
N PHE A 320 15.21 -1.55 16.53
CA PHE A 320 15.98 -1.04 17.66
C PHE A 320 15.65 -1.81 18.93
N ASP A 321 16.63 -1.89 19.82
CA ASP A 321 16.53 -2.45 21.16
C ASP A 321 17.52 -1.69 22.05
N GLY A 322 17.00 -0.97 23.05
CA GLY A 322 17.74 -0.03 23.88
C GLY A 322 17.94 1.34 23.22
N LYS A 323 18.83 1.46 22.23
CA LYS A 323 19.11 2.76 21.59
C LYS A 323 18.06 3.06 20.50
N VAL A 324 17.19 4.02 20.78
CA VAL A 324 16.26 4.60 19.80
C VAL A 324 17.02 5.20 18.59
N PRO A 325 16.53 5.04 17.35
CA PRO A 325 17.16 5.64 16.16
C PRO A 325 17.26 7.15 16.24
N ASP A 326 18.36 7.71 15.73
CA ASP A 326 18.58 9.17 15.75
C ASP A 326 17.55 9.92 14.85
N ASP A 327 17.04 9.25 13.81
CA ASP A 327 15.93 9.72 12.97
C ASP A 327 14.84 8.63 12.89
N PRO A 328 13.86 8.64 13.80
CA PRO A 328 12.77 7.65 13.83
C PRO A 328 11.62 8.01 12.89
N GLY A 329 11.73 9.09 12.10
CA GLY A 329 10.65 9.63 11.29
C GLY A 329 10.41 8.90 9.98
N HIS A 330 9.21 9.11 9.43
CA HIS A 330 8.86 8.75 8.06
C HIS A 330 8.51 10.01 7.27
N GLY A 331 9.35 10.44 6.33
CA GLY A 331 9.24 11.72 5.62
C GLY A 331 7.87 12.01 4.99
N ALA A 332 7.21 11.00 4.41
CA ALA A 332 5.86 11.08 3.84
C ALA A 332 4.79 11.36 4.89
N VAL A 333 4.89 10.69 6.03
CA VAL A 333 3.93 10.79 7.13
C VAL A 333 4.27 12.00 8.01
N ALA A 334 5.52 12.48 7.95
CA ALA A 334 6.11 13.49 8.81
C ALA A 334 6.01 13.16 10.31
N ALA A 335 5.99 11.87 10.68
CA ALA A 335 5.96 11.39 12.06
C ALA A 335 6.71 10.06 12.19
N PRO A 336 7.09 9.63 13.40
CA PRO A 336 7.41 8.23 13.65
C PRO A 336 6.23 7.34 13.27
N TYR A 337 6.52 6.25 12.57
CA TYR A 337 5.50 5.39 11.99
C TYR A 337 5.94 3.93 12.02
N ALA A 338 4.97 3.04 12.24
CA ALA A 338 5.18 1.61 12.25
C ALA A 338 4.05 0.89 11.50
N HIS A 339 4.40 -0.24 10.92
CA HIS A 339 3.45 -1.13 10.27
C HIS A 339 2.92 -2.15 11.29
N VAL A 340 1.62 -2.05 11.63
CA VAL A 340 0.92 -2.94 12.58
C VAL A 340 -0.52 -3.24 12.16
N THR A 341 -0.90 -2.94 10.92
CA THR A 341 -2.30 -2.95 10.49
C THR A 341 -2.60 -3.94 9.38
N ALA A 342 -1.60 -4.65 8.84
CA ALA A 342 -1.76 -5.56 7.71
C ALA A 342 -1.03 -6.92 7.88
N PRO A 343 -1.20 -7.63 9.02
CA PRO A 343 -0.41 -8.82 9.32
C PRO A 343 -0.70 -10.03 8.41
N LEU A 344 -1.85 -10.13 7.74
CA LEU A 344 -2.14 -11.20 6.79
C LEU A 344 -1.24 -11.15 5.56
N ARG A 345 -0.80 -9.94 5.16
CA ARG A 345 -0.03 -9.69 3.95
C ARG A 345 1.37 -9.16 4.18
N ARG A 346 1.78 -8.89 5.43
CA ARG A 346 3.09 -8.31 5.74
C ARG A 346 3.65 -8.88 7.04
N LEU A 347 4.82 -9.52 6.96
CA LEU A 347 5.44 -10.24 8.07
C LEU A 347 5.77 -9.33 9.26
N ALA A 348 6.25 -8.11 8.98
CA ALA A 348 6.69 -7.15 10.00
C ALA A 348 5.60 -6.83 11.04
N ASP A 349 4.34 -6.72 10.60
CA ASP A 349 3.21 -6.30 11.43
C ASP A 349 2.96 -7.26 12.58
N ARG A 350 3.13 -8.57 12.35
CA ARG A 350 3.02 -9.59 13.39
C ARG A 350 3.95 -9.25 14.55
N TYR A 351 5.23 -9.02 14.26
CA TYR A 351 6.26 -8.78 15.28
C TYR A 351 6.11 -7.42 15.95
N ALA A 352 5.84 -6.36 15.19
CA ALA A 352 5.62 -5.03 15.75
C ALA A 352 4.39 -4.99 16.67
N THR A 353 3.32 -5.74 16.33
CA THR A 353 2.11 -5.84 17.16
C THR A 353 2.40 -6.54 18.49
N GLU A 354 3.19 -7.62 18.50
CA GLU A 354 3.59 -8.30 19.74
C GLU A 354 4.41 -7.42 20.68
N VAL A 355 5.34 -6.64 20.12
CA VAL A 355 6.12 -5.67 20.90
C VAL A 355 5.17 -4.65 21.52
N CYS A 356 4.23 -4.09 20.75
CA CYS A 356 3.25 -3.14 21.27
C CYS A 356 2.39 -3.74 22.38
N LEU A 357 1.90 -4.98 22.23
CA LEU A 357 1.10 -5.66 23.25
C LEU A 357 1.86 -5.88 24.55
N ALA A 358 3.11 -6.33 24.47
CA ALA A 358 3.94 -6.55 25.64
C ALA A 358 4.22 -5.23 26.39
N LEU A 359 4.67 -4.21 25.66
CA LEU A 359 4.96 -2.88 26.23
C LEU A 359 3.71 -2.23 26.84
N PHE A 360 2.57 -2.34 26.18
CA PHE A 360 1.31 -1.80 26.68
C PHE A 360 0.81 -2.55 27.93
N GLY A 361 1.03 -3.87 27.99
CA GLY A 361 0.72 -4.69 29.17
C GLY A 361 1.69 -4.52 30.34
N GLY A 362 2.82 -3.82 30.15
CA GLY A 362 3.90 -3.77 31.14
C GLY A 362 4.66 -5.09 31.29
N GLU A 363 4.57 -5.97 30.28
CA GLU A 363 5.20 -7.28 30.22
C GLU A 363 6.50 -7.21 29.40
N PRO A 364 7.47 -8.11 29.64
CA PRO A 364 8.65 -8.20 28.79
C PRO A 364 8.25 -8.58 27.35
N VAL A 365 8.94 -7.99 26.37
CA VAL A 365 8.79 -8.38 24.96
C VAL A 365 9.14 -9.87 24.82
N PRO A 366 8.30 -10.69 24.16
CA PRO A 366 8.59 -12.11 23.98
C PRO A 366 9.92 -12.33 23.25
N ASP A 367 10.75 -13.26 23.76
CA ASP A 367 12.08 -13.55 23.21
C ASP A 367 12.06 -13.78 21.69
N TRP A 368 11.08 -14.53 21.19
CA TRP A 368 10.94 -14.83 19.76
C TRP A 368 10.67 -13.58 18.91
N ALA A 369 9.99 -12.57 19.47
CA ALA A 369 9.77 -11.30 18.80
C ALA A 369 11.02 -10.42 18.85
N GLY A 370 11.68 -10.33 20.02
CA GLY A 370 12.94 -9.59 20.17
C GLY A 370 14.05 -10.10 19.24
N VAL A 371 14.23 -11.42 19.14
CA VAL A 371 15.22 -12.07 18.25
C VAL A 371 14.88 -11.85 16.77
N ALA A 372 13.60 -11.66 16.42
CA ALA A 372 13.17 -11.39 15.06
C ALA A 372 13.45 -9.95 14.61
N LEU A 373 13.34 -8.96 15.50
CA LEU A 373 13.48 -7.53 15.18
C LEU A 373 14.71 -7.21 14.29
N PRO A 374 15.95 -7.59 14.64
CA PRO A 374 17.12 -7.23 13.84
C PRO A 374 17.15 -7.91 12.46
N ARG A 375 16.37 -8.98 12.24
CA ARG A 375 16.32 -9.73 10.97
C ARG A 375 15.27 -9.18 10.00
N LEU A 376 14.22 -8.54 10.51
CA LEU A 376 13.10 -8.05 9.70
C LEU A 376 13.49 -7.03 8.62
N PRO A 377 14.39 -6.05 8.86
CA PRO A 377 14.75 -5.08 7.84
C PRO A 377 15.29 -5.69 6.54
N GLU A 378 16.17 -6.68 6.63
CA GLU A 378 16.75 -7.34 5.47
C GLU A 378 15.69 -8.15 4.71
N VAL A 379 14.89 -8.93 5.43
CA VAL A 379 13.84 -9.79 4.85
C VAL A 379 12.75 -8.96 4.17
N MET A 380 12.29 -7.90 4.83
CA MET A 380 11.29 -7.03 4.26
C MET A 380 11.83 -6.25 3.06
N SER A 381 13.07 -5.73 3.11
CA SER A 381 13.71 -5.09 1.95
C SER A 381 13.87 -6.07 0.76
N GLY A 382 14.21 -7.32 1.04
CA GLY A 382 14.27 -8.38 0.04
C GLY A 382 12.94 -8.60 -0.67
N THR A 383 11.88 -8.76 0.12
CA THR A 383 10.55 -9.09 -0.41
C THR A 383 9.87 -7.86 -1.03
N ASP A 384 10.12 -6.64 -0.52
CA ASP A 384 9.66 -5.37 -1.11
C ASP A 384 10.20 -5.22 -2.55
N ARG A 385 11.46 -5.60 -2.78
CA ARG A 385 12.08 -5.59 -4.12
C ARG A 385 11.42 -6.60 -5.07
N VAL A 386 11.13 -7.80 -4.58
CA VAL A 386 10.48 -8.85 -5.39
C VAL A 386 9.05 -8.42 -5.76
N ALA A 387 8.26 -7.97 -4.77
CA ALA A 387 6.90 -7.48 -4.99
C ALA A 387 6.86 -6.31 -5.99
N SER A 388 7.71 -5.29 -5.79
CA SER A 388 7.81 -4.15 -6.71
C SER A 388 8.24 -4.54 -8.12
N THR A 389 9.03 -5.61 -8.26
CA THR A 389 9.47 -6.12 -9.57
C THR A 389 8.34 -6.90 -10.25
N ALA A 390 7.58 -7.70 -9.50
CA ALA A 390 6.40 -8.40 -10.01
C ALA A 390 5.34 -7.43 -10.53
N GLU A 391 5.02 -6.40 -9.75
CA GLU A 391 4.05 -5.36 -10.12
C GLU A 391 4.45 -4.64 -11.40
N ARG A 392 5.66 -4.07 -11.44
CA ARG A 392 6.18 -3.40 -12.64
C ARG A 392 6.21 -4.31 -13.87
N ALA A 393 6.72 -5.54 -13.72
CA ALA A 393 6.81 -6.46 -14.85
C ALA A 393 5.44 -6.91 -15.35
N ALA A 394 4.42 -6.98 -14.48
CA ALA A 394 3.05 -7.28 -14.89
C ALA A 394 2.44 -6.12 -15.70
N VAL A 395 2.68 -4.87 -15.27
CA VAL A 395 2.32 -3.67 -16.03
C VAL A 395 3.04 -3.64 -17.36
N ASP A 396 4.37 -3.71 -17.38
CA ASP A 396 5.19 -3.68 -18.59
C ASP A 396 4.78 -4.76 -19.61
N LEU A 397 4.48 -5.97 -19.13
CA LEU A 397 3.98 -7.07 -19.97
C LEU A 397 2.62 -6.73 -20.57
N THR A 398 1.71 -6.19 -19.77
CA THR A 398 0.36 -5.81 -20.20
C THR A 398 0.42 -4.70 -21.24
N GLU A 399 1.19 -3.65 -20.99
CA GLU A 399 1.40 -2.55 -21.94
C GLU A 399 1.99 -3.05 -23.25
N ALA A 400 3.03 -3.90 -23.19
CA ALA A 400 3.65 -4.48 -24.38
C ALA A 400 2.69 -5.35 -25.20
N VAL A 401 1.85 -6.17 -24.54
CA VAL A 401 0.84 -7.00 -25.22
C VAL A 401 -0.25 -6.15 -25.88
N LEU A 402 -0.73 -5.11 -25.19
CA LEU A 402 -1.74 -4.19 -25.72
C LEU A 402 -1.23 -3.43 -26.96
N LEU A 403 0.06 -3.12 -27.01
CA LEU A 403 0.67 -2.31 -28.08
C LEU A 403 1.36 -3.15 -29.18
N ALA A 404 1.59 -4.45 -28.99
CA ALA A 404 2.34 -5.30 -29.93
C ALA A 404 1.83 -5.25 -31.38
N GLY A 405 0.51 -5.17 -31.56
CA GLY A 405 -0.12 -5.10 -32.89
C GLY A 405 -0.17 -3.71 -33.53
N ARG A 406 0.35 -2.68 -32.84
CA ARG A 406 0.14 -1.26 -33.16
C ARG A 406 1.44 -0.54 -33.55
N VAL A 407 2.53 -1.26 -33.77
CA VAL A 407 3.83 -0.66 -34.13
C VAL A 407 3.70 0.15 -35.42
N GLY A 408 4.20 1.38 -35.39
CA GLY A 408 4.07 2.37 -36.47
C GLY A 408 2.92 3.35 -36.30
N GLU A 409 1.93 3.03 -35.45
CA GLU A 409 0.86 3.96 -35.08
C GLU A 409 1.40 5.13 -34.26
N GLU A 410 0.67 6.24 -34.31
CA GLU A 410 0.97 7.46 -33.57
C GLU A 410 -0.12 7.71 -32.52
N PHE A 411 0.33 8.16 -31.35
CA PHE A 411 -0.49 8.36 -30.17
C PHE A 411 -0.31 9.79 -29.67
N ASP A 412 -1.38 10.36 -29.14
CA ASP A 412 -1.29 11.60 -28.38
C ASP A 412 -0.74 11.27 -26.99
N ALA A 413 0.30 12.00 -26.59
CA ALA A 413 1.01 11.74 -25.35
C ALA A 413 1.44 13.02 -24.65
N ALA A 414 1.41 13.01 -23.32
CA ALA A 414 2.00 14.02 -22.46
C ALA A 414 3.47 13.67 -22.15
N VAL A 415 4.39 14.63 -22.27
CA VAL A 415 5.79 14.46 -21.84
C VAL A 415 5.86 14.69 -20.33
N LEU A 416 6.18 13.63 -19.58
CA LEU A 416 6.20 13.61 -18.11
C LEU A 416 7.55 14.00 -17.52
N ASP A 417 8.65 13.55 -18.13
CA ASP A 417 10.01 13.77 -17.64
C ASP A 417 11.01 13.70 -18.80
N LEU A 418 12.19 14.31 -18.63
CA LEU A 418 13.32 14.25 -19.56
C LEU A 418 14.46 13.41 -18.98
N ASP A 419 15.07 12.56 -19.81
CA ASP A 419 16.20 11.73 -19.41
C ASP A 419 17.52 12.30 -19.93
N ASP A 420 18.18 13.10 -19.10
CA ASP A 420 19.44 13.79 -19.42
C ASP A 420 20.69 12.92 -19.17
N ARG A 421 20.55 11.59 -19.01
CA ARG A 421 21.70 10.73 -18.71
C ARG A 421 22.69 10.69 -19.89
N PRO A 422 24.00 10.98 -19.68
CA PRO A 422 24.98 11.21 -20.75
C PRO A 422 25.28 10.03 -21.71
N LYS A 423 24.66 8.86 -21.50
CA LYS A 423 24.90 7.62 -22.28
C LYS A 423 23.62 7.03 -22.89
N ARG A 424 22.48 7.68 -22.76
CA ARG A 424 21.22 7.24 -23.37
C ARG A 424 20.88 8.11 -24.57
N VAL A 425 20.13 7.55 -25.51
CA VAL A 425 19.51 8.33 -26.59
C VAL A 425 18.64 9.41 -25.94
N PRO A 426 18.75 10.69 -26.38
CA PRO A 426 17.91 11.76 -25.86
C PRO A 426 16.43 11.38 -25.92
N GLY A 427 15.68 11.80 -24.92
CA GLY A 427 14.29 11.43 -24.77
C GLY A 427 13.82 11.58 -23.34
N GLY A 428 12.75 10.88 -23.00
CA GLY A 428 12.05 11.08 -21.73
C GLY A 428 10.95 10.06 -21.51
N MET A 429 10.18 10.28 -20.45
CA MET A 429 8.98 9.50 -20.16
C MET A 429 7.76 10.23 -20.74
N ILE A 430 6.87 9.49 -21.38
CA ILE A 430 5.58 10.00 -21.86
C ILE A 430 4.43 9.19 -21.26
N ALA A 431 3.25 9.80 -21.13
CA ALA A 431 2.00 9.12 -20.83
C ALA A 431 1.03 9.28 -22.01
N LEU A 432 0.49 8.16 -22.50
CA LEU A 432 -0.53 8.15 -23.56
C LEU A 432 -1.91 8.44 -22.98
N ASP A 433 -2.80 9.05 -23.78
CA ASP A 433 -4.21 9.20 -23.40
C ASP A 433 -4.96 7.86 -23.45
N GLU A 434 -4.73 7.08 -24.51
CA GLU A 434 -5.40 5.79 -24.72
C GLU A 434 -4.53 4.83 -25.57
N PRO A 435 -4.20 3.62 -25.06
CA PRO A 435 -4.43 3.14 -23.70
C PRO A 435 -3.57 3.90 -22.67
N PRO A 436 -3.91 3.88 -21.37
CA PRO A 436 -3.16 4.60 -20.34
C PRO A 436 -1.82 3.92 -20.07
N VAL A 437 -0.82 4.27 -20.86
CA VAL A 437 0.50 3.65 -20.90
C VAL A 437 1.57 4.69 -20.59
N ARG A 438 2.55 4.34 -19.74
CA ARG A 438 3.72 5.18 -19.45
C ARG A 438 4.96 4.57 -20.08
N ALA A 439 5.53 5.24 -21.07
CA ALA A 439 6.60 4.67 -21.88
C ALA A 439 7.76 5.63 -22.11
N ARG A 440 8.94 5.06 -22.38
CA ARG A 440 10.05 5.87 -22.90
C ARG A 440 9.73 6.34 -24.32
N CYS A 441 9.95 7.63 -24.58
CA CYS A 441 9.99 8.22 -25.91
C CYS A 441 11.39 8.75 -26.20
N GLU A 442 11.95 8.41 -27.36
CA GLU A 442 13.19 8.98 -27.87
C GLU A 442 12.92 10.23 -28.72
N GLY A 443 13.91 11.12 -28.79
CA GLY A 443 13.84 12.39 -29.52
C GLY A 443 14.01 13.61 -28.63
N ASP A 444 13.90 14.78 -29.23
CA ASP A 444 13.83 16.06 -28.53
C ASP A 444 12.38 16.28 -28.06
N LEU A 445 12.16 16.35 -26.74
CA LEU A 445 10.82 16.33 -26.15
C LEU A 445 10.55 17.64 -25.39
N PRO A 446 9.40 18.30 -25.64
CA PRO A 446 8.96 19.45 -24.86
C PRO A 446 8.33 19.01 -23.53
N LEU A 447 9.07 19.14 -22.41
CA LEU A 447 8.59 18.76 -21.08
C LEU A 447 7.27 19.44 -20.71
N GLY A 448 6.29 18.65 -20.22
CA GLY A 448 4.97 19.15 -19.82
C GLY A 448 4.04 19.50 -20.98
N GLU A 449 4.46 19.30 -22.23
CA GLU A 449 3.62 19.52 -23.41
C GLU A 449 3.07 18.21 -23.97
N ARG A 450 2.13 18.36 -24.92
CA ARG A 450 1.55 17.25 -25.66
C ARG A 450 2.28 17.07 -26.99
N ILE A 451 2.59 15.82 -27.33
CA ILE A 451 3.25 15.46 -28.57
C ILE A 451 2.50 14.34 -29.30
N ARG A 452 2.86 14.14 -30.57
CA ARG A 452 2.57 12.91 -31.31
C ARG A 452 3.75 11.97 -31.14
N ALA A 453 3.53 10.86 -30.46
CA ALA A 453 4.54 9.83 -30.25
C ALA A 453 4.25 8.62 -31.17
N ARG A 454 5.21 8.24 -32.01
CA ARG A 454 5.11 7.05 -32.86
C ARG A 454 5.64 5.84 -32.12
N LEU A 455 4.85 4.77 -32.02
CA LEU A 455 5.30 3.50 -31.46
C LEU A 455 6.30 2.84 -32.40
N VAL A 456 7.54 2.61 -31.94
CA VAL A 456 8.61 1.99 -32.75
C VAL A 456 8.92 0.55 -32.34
N ALA A 457 8.63 0.18 -31.09
CA ALA A 457 8.76 -1.19 -30.63
C ALA A 457 7.72 -1.50 -29.55
N ALA A 458 7.12 -2.69 -29.63
CA ALA A 458 6.33 -3.29 -28.57
C ALA A 458 6.58 -4.81 -28.60
N ASP A 459 7.42 -5.28 -27.68
CA ASP A 459 7.84 -6.68 -27.57
C ASP A 459 7.39 -7.25 -26.22
N PRO A 460 6.33 -8.08 -26.20
CA PRO A 460 5.88 -8.78 -25.00
C PRO A 460 6.93 -9.70 -24.39
N GLY A 461 7.78 -10.34 -25.21
CA GLY A 461 8.81 -11.26 -24.74
C GLY A 461 9.94 -10.55 -23.98
N GLN A 462 10.17 -9.27 -24.28
CA GLN A 462 11.10 -8.42 -23.56
C GLN A 462 10.43 -7.48 -22.55
N ARG A 463 9.09 -7.49 -22.47
CA ARG A 463 8.28 -6.52 -21.71
C ARG A 463 8.71 -5.09 -22.00
N ARG A 464 8.91 -4.77 -23.28
CA ARG A 464 9.48 -3.49 -23.69
C ARG A 464 8.60 -2.80 -24.72
N ILE A 465 8.30 -1.55 -24.44
CA ILE A 465 7.72 -0.60 -25.40
C ILE A 465 8.68 0.58 -25.60
N LEU A 466 8.67 1.15 -26.80
CA LEU A 466 9.48 2.32 -27.14
C LEU A 466 8.74 3.18 -28.14
N PHE A 467 8.75 4.48 -27.89
CA PHE A 467 8.23 5.50 -28.78
C PHE A 467 9.35 6.38 -29.31
N THR A 468 9.08 7.08 -30.41
CA THR A 468 9.90 8.20 -30.90
C THR A 468 9.00 9.40 -31.14
N HIS A 469 9.51 10.61 -30.93
CA HIS A 469 8.80 11.82 -31.26
C HIS A 469 8.56 11.86 -32.78
N ALA A 470 7.31 12.07 -33.21
CA ALA A 470 6.93 12.11 -34.61
C ALA A 470 7.14 13.48 -35.28
N GLY A 471 7.81 14.42 -34.59
CA GLY A 471 8.05 15.80 -35.01
C GLY A 471 9.45 16.06 -35.54
#